data_AF-A0A7V1SPR9-F1
#
_entry.id   AF-A0A7V1SPR9-F1
#
_cell.length_a   1.000
_cell.length_b   1.000
_cell.length_c   1.000
_cell.angle_alpha   90.00
_cell.angle_beta   90.00
_cell.angle_gamma   90.00
#
_symmetry.space_group_name_H-M   'P 1'
#
loop_
_entity.id
_entity.type
_entity.pdbx_description
1 polymer ?
#
loop_
_entity_poly.entity_id
_entity_poly.type
_entity_poly.pdbx_seq_one_letter_code
_entity_poly.pdbx_strand_id
1 'polypeptide(L)'
;MQNLSLHSLPWLTYDVRLIKERLINFPETEYFVFSPYLGGHHGSVGLVAFSYQRTPSPVYSSTFDILTPDNARRVELPQPVIMGNNVLPVTTIKKLIEANSVALTFVPAVRDNKYLYYNVQAGDLGSPSESDYKTNPCPPATII
;
A
#
# COMPACT_ATOMS: atom_id res chain seq x y z
N MET A 1 -19.57 -22.94 2.67
CA MET A 1 -19.01 -21.58 2.60
C MET A 1 -17.98 -21.44 3.71
N GLN A 2 -16.69 -21.39 3.38
CA GLN A 2 -15.68 -21.02 4.36
C GLN A 2 -15.79 -19.51 4.57
N ASN A 3 -16.08 -19.10 5.80
CA ASN A 3 -15.90 -17.72 6.21
C ASN A 3 -14.40 -17.40 6.09
N LEU A 4 -14.05 -16.52 5.16
CA LEU A 4 -12.72 -15.91 5.11
C LEU A 4 -12.62 -14.93 6.29
N SER A 5 -12.51 -15.46 7.51
CA SER A 5 -12.11 -14.64 8.64
C SER A 5 -10.61 -14.38 8.52
N LEU A 6 -10.27 -13.26 7.88
CA LEU A 6 -8.92 -12.71 7.93
C LEU A 6 -8.63 -12.27 9.36
N HIS A 7 -8.11 -13.20 10.17
CA HIS A 7 -7.72 -12.94 11.56
C HIS A 7 -6.40 -12.18 11.66
N SER A 8 -5.64 -12.12 10.58
CA SER A 8 -4.40 -11.35 10.50
C SER A 8 -4.07 -10.94 9.07
N LEU A 9 -3.37 -9.82 8.91
CA LEU A 9 -2.86 -9.32 7.64
C LEU A 9 -1.32 -9.40 7.62
N PRO A 10 -0.71 -9.84 6.51
CA PRO A 10 0.74 -9.80 6.38
C PRO A 10 1.25 -8.36 6.25
N TRP A 11 2.50 -8.15 6.63
CA TRP A 11 3.24 -6.99 6.14
C TRP A 11 3.43 -7.14 4.64
N LEU A 12 3.53 -6.03 3.93
CA LEU A 12 3.69 -6.03 2.48
C LEU A 12 4.97 -5.28 2.12
N THR A 13 5.67 -5.72 1.07
CA THR A 13 6.85 -5.04 0.56
C THR A 13 6.66 -4.61 -0.89
N TYR A 14 7.22 -3.45 -1.23
CA TYR A 14 7.23 -2.92 -2.59
C TYR A 14 8.67 -2.66 -3.03
N ASP A 15 9.16 -3.44 -3.99
CA ASP A 15 10.54 -3.32 -4.52
C ASP A 15 10.78 -1.94 -5.13
N VAL A 16 11.83 -1.25 -4.66
CA VAL A 16 12.18 0.10 -5.14
C VAL A 16 12.53 0.12 -6.62
N ARG A 17 13.02 -0.99 -7.19
CA ARG A 17 13.28 -1.11 -8.63
C ARG A 17 11.98 -0.99 -9.43
N LEU A 18 10.91 -1.65 -8.99
CA LEU A 18 9.59 -1.58 -9.62
C LEU A 18 8.96 -0.19 -9.47
N ILE A 19 9.15 0.46 -8.31
CA ILE A 19 8.73 1.85 -8.08
C ILE A 19 9.43 2.80 -9.07
N LYS A 20 10.76 2.65 -9.22
CA LYS A 20 11.55 3.48 -10.14
C LYS A 20 11.15 3.25 -11.59
N GLU A 21 10.99 2.00 -12.00
CA GLU A 21 10.49 1.65 -13.33
C GLU A 21 9.10 2.25 -13.59
N ARG A 22 8.21 2.20 -12.60
CA ARG A 22 6.89 2.85 -12.67
C ARG A 22 6.98 4.33 -12.95
N LEU A 23 7.85 5.03 -12.22
CA LEU A 23 8.02 6.47 -12.34
C LEU A 23 8.68 6.86 -13.67
N ILE A 24 9.45 5.97 -14.28
CA ILE A 24 9.97 6.14 -15.64
C ILE A 24 8.84 5.97 -16.67
N ASN A 25 8.00 4.95 -16.51
CA ASN A 25 6.92 4.64 -17.45
C ASN A 25 5.72 5.60 -17.32
N PHE A 26 5.50 6.17 -16.13
CA PHE A 26 4.41 7.09 -15.81
C PHE A 26 4.97 8.36 -15.12
N PRO A 27 5.68 9.23 -15.86
CA PRO A 27 6.37 10.39 -15.26
C PRO A 27 5.43 11.41 -14.63
N GLU A 28 4.18 11.49 -15.10
CA GLU A 28 3.14 12.40 -14.60
C GLU A 28 2.43 11.89 -13.33
N THR A 29 2.97 10.85 -12.67
CA THR A 29 2.39 10.29 -11.44
C THR A 29 2.40 11.35 -10.34
N GLU A 30 1.21 11.75 -9.86
CA GLU A 30 1.05 12.63 -8.69
C GLU A 30 0.93 11.81 -7.40
N TYR A 31 0.28 10.65 -7.48
CA TYR A 31 0.04 9.76 -6.35
C TYR A 31 0.27 8.30 -6.73
N PHE A 32 0.67 7.50 -5.74
CA PHE A 32 0.51 6.05 -5.78
C PHE A 32 -0.78 5.67 -5.08
N VAL A 33 -1.56 4.80 -5.72
CA VAL A 33 -2.80 4.25 -5.18
C VAL A 33 -2.61 2.76 -4.96
N PHE A 34 -2.73 2.35 -3.70
CA PHE A 34 -2.60 0.99 -3.24
C PHE A 34 -3.99 0.40 -2.97
N SER A 35 -4.49 -0.39 -3.93
CA SER A 35 -5.83 -0.98 -3.84
C SER A 35 -5.75 -2.39 -3.26
N PRO A 36 -6.65 -2.80 -2.36
CA PRO A 36 -6.69 -4.16 -1.86
C PRO A 36 -7.01 -5.15 -2.99
N TYR A 37 -6.30 -6.26 -3.04
CA TYR A 37 -6.61 -7.37 -3.93
C TYR A 37 -6.64 -8.69 -3.17
N LEU A 38 -7.46 -9.63 -3.64
CA LEU A 38 -7.53 -10.99 -3.12
C LEU A 38 -6.85 -11.92 -4.12
N GLY A 39 -5.69 -12.44 -3.74
CA GLY A 39 -4.99 -13.46 -4.52
C GLY A 39 -5.69 -14.81 -4.45
N GLY A 40 -5.87 -15.47 -5.59
CA GLY A 40 -6.51 -16.78 -5.68
C GLY A 40 -5.79 -17.90 -4.91
N HIS A 41 -6.55 -18.94 -4.58
CA HIS A 41 -6.23 -20.20 -3.87
C HIS A 41 -5.60 -20.14 -2.46
N HIS A 42 -5.01 -19.03 -2.01
CA HIS A 42 -4.44 -18.92 -0.64
C HIS A 42 -4.91 -17.70 0.18
N GLY A 43 -5.91 -16.96 -0.28
CA GLY A 43 -6.79 -16.16 0.60
C GLY A 43 -6.14 -15.03 1.41
N SER A 44 -4.92 -14.59 1.06
CA SER A 44 -4.31 -13.42 1.69
C SER A 44 -4.73 -12.15 0.95
N VAL A 45 -5.14 -11.15 1.72
CA VAL A 45 -5.30 -9.78 1.22
C VAL A 45 -3.91 -9.21 0.98
N GLY A 46 -3.68 -8.70 -0.24
CA GLY A 46 -2.51 -7.91 -0.58
C GLY A 46 -2.90 -6.53 -1.10
N LEU A 47 -1.91 -5.77 -1.56
CA LEU A 47 -2.10 -4.49 -2.24
C LEU A 47 -1.56 -4.56 -3.67
N VAL A 48 -2.27 -3.93 -4.61
CA VAL A 48 -1.75 -3.58 -5.92
C VAL A 48 -1.48 -2.08 -5.98
N ALA A 49 -0.35 -1.69 -6.57
CA ALA A 49 0.05 -0.30 -6.74
C ALA A 49 -0.23 0.19 -8.17
N PHE A 50 -0.99 1.27 -8.26
CA PHE A 50 -1.20 2.05 -9.47
C PHE A 50 -0.51 3.42 -9.36
N SER A 51 -0.02 3.92 -10.48
CA SER A 51 0.21 5.36 -10.62
C SER A 51 -1.12 6.06 -10.85
N TYR A 52 -1.27 7.24 -10.27
CA TYR A 52 -2.44 8.08 -10.44
C TYR A 52 -2.02 9.53 -10.71
N GLN A 53 -2.55 10.06 -11.80
CA GLN A 53 -2.46 11.46 -12.19
C GLN A 53 -3.85 12.07 -11.99
N ARG A 54 -3.94 13.19 -11.27
CA ARG A 54 -5.20 13.91 -11.02
C ARG A 54 -5.44 15.00 -12.06
N THR A 55 -4.38 15.61 -12.57
CA THR A 55 -4.40 16.77 -13.47
C THR A 55 -3.65 16.48 -14.77
N PRO A 56 -4.16 16.86 -15.96
CA PRO A 56 -5.38 17.63 -16.20
C PRO A 56 -6.68 16.83 -16.06
N SER A 57 -6.60 15.50 -16.06
CA SER A 57 -7.73 14.60 -15.85
C SER A 57 -7.32 13.42 -14.97
N PRO A 58 -8.20 12.95 -14.05
CA PRO A 58 -7.98 11.76 -13.25
C PRO A 58 -7.76 10.51 -14.10
N VAL A 59 -6.55 9.95 -14.08
CA VAL A 59 -6.18 8.75 -14.82
C VAL A 59 -5.30 7.85 -13.96
N TYR A 60 -5.63 6.57 -13.93
CA TYR A 60 -4.78 5.52 -13.38
C TYR A 60 -3.87 4.94 -14.47
N SER A 61 -2.70 4.45 -14.09
CA SER A 61 -1.87 3.65 -14.99
C SER A 61 -2.63 2.43 -15.51
N SER A 62 -2.38 2.07 -16.77
CA SER A 62 -2.93 0.87 -17.39
C SER A 62 -2.34 -0.43 -16.84
N THR A 63 -1.21 -0.34 -16.12
CA THR A 63 -0.53 -1.45 -15.46
C THR A 63 -0.45 -1.22 -13.95
N PHE A 64 -0.17 -2.28 -13.19
CA PHE A 64 -0.06 -2.27 -11.74
C PHE A 64 1.06 -3.20 -11.27
N ASP A 65 1.59 -2.94 -10.08
CA ASP A 65 2.48 -3.88 -9.39
C ASP A 65 1.74 -4.56 -8.26
N ILE A 66 2.07 -5.82 -8.00
CA ILE A 66 1.59 -6.54 -6.83
C ILE A 66 2.64 -6.40 -5.72
N LEU A 67 2.24 -5.92 -4.54
CA LEU A 67 3.11 -5.91 -3.38
C LEU A 67 3.31 -7.34 -2.86
N THR A 68 4.53 -7.66 -2.46
CA THR A 68 4.88 -9.00 -1.99
C THR A 68 4.50 -9.15 -0.51
N PRO A 69 3.69 -10.16 -0.14
CA PRO A 69 3.38 -10.40 1.26
C PRO A 69 4.56 -11.05 1.99
N ASP A 70 4.91 -10.51 3.15
CA ASP A 70 5.75 -11.18 4.13
C ASP A 70 4.87 -11.94 5.13
N ASN A 71 4.71 -13.23 4.89
CA ASN A 71 3.85 -14.07 5.72
C ASN A 71 4.44 -14.36 7.10
N ALA A 72 5.73 -14.12 7.34
CA ALA A 72 6.35 -14.31 8.64
C ALA A 72 5.98 -13.17 9.61
N ARG A 73 5.65 -11.99 9.08
CA ARG A 73 5.24 -10.82 9.87
C ARG A 73 3.79 -10.47 9.60
N ARG A 74 2.94 -10.66 10.60
CA ARG A 74 1.51 -10.46 10.49
C ARG A 74 0.99 -9.61 11.64
N VAL A 75 -0.03 -8.81 11.36
CA VAL A 75 -0.77 -8.03 12.34
C VAL A 75 -2.11 -8.69 12.56
N GLU A 76 -2.40 -9.08 13.80
CA GLU A 76 -3.71 -9.59 14.18
C GLU A 76 -4.77 -8.49 14.09
N LEU A 77 -5.93 -8.85 13.58
CA LEU A 77 -7.08 -7.94 13.49
C LEU A 77 -8.02 -8.23 14.66
N PRO A 78 -8.12 -7.36 15.68
CA PRO A 78 -8.97 -7.60 16.84
C PRO A 78 -10.47 -7.48 16.52
N GLN A 79 -10.82 -6.93 15.35
CA GLN A 79 -12.19 -6.68 14.91
C GLN A 79 -12.28 -6.62 13.38
N PRO A 80 -13.48 -6.72 12.79
CA PRO A 80 -13.68 -6.45 11.36
C PRO A 80 -13.17 -5.05 10.98
N VAL A 81 -12.47 -4.97 9.85
CA VAL A 81 -11.88 -3.73 9.33
C VAL A 81 -12.50 -3.34 7.99
N ILE A 82 -12.49 -2.04 7.70
CA ILE A 82 -12.93 -1.49 6.42
C ILE A 82 -11.69 -1.30 5.55
N MET A 83 -11.66 -2.00 4.41
CA MET A 83 -10.58 -1.88 3.43
C MET A 83 -10.99 -0.94 2.31
N GLY A 84 -10.06 -0.10 1.88
CA GLY A 84 -10.23 0.83 0.77
C GLY A 84 -8.89 1.10 0.10
N ASN A 85 -8.90 1.99 -0.89
CA ASN A 85 -7.67 2.43 -1.53
C ASN A 85 -6.83 3.18 -0.51
N ASN A 86 -5.53 2.97 -0.55
CA ASN A 86 -4.57 3.65 0.28
C ASN A 86 -3.71 4.53 -0.61
N VAL A 87 -3.57 5.82 -0.29
CA VAL A 87 -2.90 6.77 -1.20
C VAL A 87 -1.65 7.34 -0.56
N LEU A 88 -0.57 7.48 -1.33
CA LEU A 88 0.61 8.27 -0.99
C LEU A 88 0.98 9.23 -2.12
N PRO A 89 1.31 10.49 -1.83
CA PRO A 89 1.88 11.40 -2.81
C PRO A 89 3.21 10.88 -3.37
N VAL A 90 3.47 11.13 -4.65
CA VAL A 90 4.74 10.77 -5.30
C VAL A 90 5.95 11.40 -4.59
N THR A 91 5.78 12.60 -4.02
CA THR A 91 6.82 13.30 -3.26
C THR A 91 7.21 12.55 -2.01
N THR A 92 6.25 11.92 -1.32
CA THR A 92 6.52 11.03 -0.18
C THR A 92 7.24 9.77 -0.61
N ILE A 93 6.79 9.14 -1.70
CA ILE A 93 7.47 7.95 -2.25
C ILE A 93 8.92 8.28 -2.63
N LYS A 94 9.16 9.42 -3.30
CA LYS A 94 10.51 9.88 -3.67
C LYS A 94 11.42 10.05 -2.44
N LYS A 95 10.93 10.66 -1.36
CA LYS A 95 11.68 10.78 -0.10
C LYS A 95 12.02 9.41 0.51
N LEU A 96 11.07 8.48 0.48
CA LEU A 96 11.26 7.13 1.02
C LEU A 96 12.28 6.32 0.21
N ILE A 97 12.31 6.43 -1.12
CA ILE A 97 13.28 5.71 -1.96
C ILE A 97 14.70 6.32 -1.92
N GLU A 98 14.82 7.61 -1.60
CA GLU A 98 16.12 8.30 -1.44
C GLU A 98 16.90 7.81 -0.21
N ALA A 99 16.24 7.18 0.76
CA ALA A 99 16.85 6.60 1.95
C ALA A 99 17.67 5.31 1.68
N ASN A 100 18.11 5.05 0.44
CA ASN A 100 18.92 3.89 0.03
C ASN A 100 18.37 2.50 0.40
N SER A 101 17.05 2.37 0.46
CA SER A 101 16.39 1.09 0.71
C SER A 101 16.13 0.30 -0.57
N VAL A 102 16.18 -1.04 -0.48
CA VAL A 102 15.84 -1.95 -1.59
C VAL A 102 14.33 -2.13 -1.78
N ALA A 103 13.55 -1.88 -0.74
CA ALA A 103 12.09 -2.00 -0.74
C ALA A 103 11.46 -0.96 0.20
N LEU A 104 10.18 -0.66 -0.01
CA LEU A 104 9.32 -0.01 0.98
C LEU A 104 8.49 -1.08 1.71
N THR A 105 8.41 -0.98 3.03
CA THR A 105 7.63 -1.91 3.86
C THR A 105 6.35 -1.24 4.32
N PHE A 106 5.24 -1.93 4.17
CA PHE A 106 3.89 -1.51 4.51
C PHE A 106 3.40 -2.37 5.67
N VAL A 107 3.24 -1.74 6.83
CA VAL A 107 2.78 -2.39 8.06
C VAL A 107 1.29 -2.09 8.27
N PRO A 108 0.40 -3.10 8.27
CA PRO A 108 -1.02 -2.89 8.48
C PRO A 108 -1.31 -2.21 9.83
N ALA A 109 -2.19 -1.22 9.83
CA ALA A 109 -2.67 -0.53 11.03
C ALA A 109 -4.14 -0.14 10.86
N VAL A 110 -4.86 -0.02 11.98
CA VAL A 110 -6.31 0.24 11.98
C VAL A 110 -6.56 1.55 12.70
N ARG A 111 -7.31 2.47 12.07
CA ARG A 111 -7.77 3.69 12.73
C ARG A 111 -8.92 3.39 13.68
N ASP A 112 -9.19 4.31 14.59
CA ASP A 112 -10.33 4.21 15.52
C ASP A 112 -11.67 4.03 14.79
N ASN A 113 -11.82 4.60 13.60
CA ASN A 113 -12.99 4.45 12.73
C ASN A 113 -13.01 3.14 11.91
N LYS A 114 -12.15 2.17 12.24
CA LYS A 114 -12.02 0.82 11.64
C LYS A 114 -11.43 0.77 10.23
N TYR A 115 -11.03 1.89 9.64
CA TYR A 115 -10.39 1.88 8.32
C TYR A 115 -8.95 1.38 8.41
N LEU A 116 -8.62 0.44 7.53
CA LEU A 116 -7.28 -0.11 7.36
C LEU A 116 -6.40 0.88 6.60
N TYR A 117 -5.26 1.22 7.20
CA TYR A 117 -4.18 1.97 6.57
C TYR A 117 -2.86 1.25 6.80
N TYR A 118 -1.78 1.77 6.23
CA TYR A 118 -0.45 1.21 6.36
C TYR A 118 0.53 2.29 6.81
N ASN A 119 1.35 1.96 7.82
CA ASN A 119 2.58 2.69 8.08
C ASN A 119 3.60 2.24 7.02
N VAL A 120 4.27 3.19 6.38
CA VAL A 120 5.18 2.95 5.27
C VAL A 120 6.56 3.45 5.64
N GLN A 121 7.51 2.52 5.59
CA GLN A 121 8.90 2.74 5.96
C GLN A 121 9.85 2.33 4.83
N ALA A 122 11.00 2.99 4.77
CA ALA A 122 12.07 2.61 3.85
C ALA A 122 12.82 1.41 4.44
N GLY A 123 12.88 0.30 3.71
CA GLY A 123 13.54 -0.92 4.13
C GLY A 123 12.78 -1.68 5.22
N ASP A 124 13.50 -2.54 5.93
CA ASP A 124 12.96 -3.37 7.02
C ASP A 124 13.45 -2.85 8.38
N LEU A 125 12.79 -1.82 8.91
CA LEU A 125 13.22 -1.13 10.12
C LEU A 125 12.61 -1.69 11.42
N GLY A 126 11.94 -2.85 11.36
CA GLY A 126 11.23 -3.40 12.52
C GLY A 126 9.91 -2.67 12.80
N SER A 127 9.58 -2.46 14.08
CA SER A 127 8.28 -1.91 14.52
C SER A 127 8.05 -0.49 14.01
N PRO A 128 6.81 -0.16 13.58
CA PRO A 128 6.50 1.17 13.06
C PRO A 128 6.67 2.26 14.13
N SER A 129 7.17 3.41 13.71
CA SER A 129 7.37 4.61 14.52
C SER A 129 6.26 5.64 14.28
N GLU A 130 6.05 6.58 15.21
CA GLU A 130 5.10 7.68 14.99
C GLU A 130 5.49 8.60 13.83
N SER A 131 6.78 8.64 13.48
CA SER A 131 7.32 9.41 12.37
C SER A 131 7.15 8.76 10.99
N ASP A 132 6.62 7.54 10.93
CA ASP A 132 6.45 6.84 9.66
C ASP A 132 5.37 7.50 8.79
N TYR A 133 5.53 7.41 7.48
CA TYR A 133 4.53 7.89 6.55
C TYR A 133 3.30 6.98 6.59
N LYS A 134 2.11 7.57 6.74
CA LYS A 134 0.86 6.83 6.81
C LYS A 134 0.13 6.96 5.49
N THR A 135 -0.30 5.84 4.93
CA THR A 135 -1.23 5.89 3.80
C THR A 135 -2.55 6.51 4.24
N ASN A 136 -3.22 7.21 3.32
CA ASN A 136 -4.57 7.71 3.58
C ASN A 136 -5.61 6.72 3.03
N PRO A 137 -6.44 6.10 3.88
CA PRO A 137 -7.54 5.28 3.40
C PRO A 137 -8.58 6.17 2.73
N CYS A 138 -8.95 5.80 1.52
CA CYS A 138 -9.81 6.55 0.64
C CYS A 138 -10.86 5.58 0.07
N PRO A 139 -12.14 5.98 0.00
CA PRO A 139 -13.11 5.19 -0.72
C PRO A 139 -12.66 5.05 -2.19
N PRO A 140 -12.96 3.91 -2.85
CA PRO A 140 -12.48 3.63 -4.21
C PRO A 140 -12.80 4.71 -5.26
N ALA A 141 -13.81 5.55 -5.00
CA ALA A 141 -14.32 6.58 -5.90
C ALA A 141 -13.89 8.02 -5.55
N THR A 142 -13.09 8.24 -4.50
CA THR A 142 -12.93 9.59 -3.91
C THR A 142 -11.48 10.01 -3.70
N ILE A 143 -10.60 9.78 -4.68
CA ILE A 143 -9.28 10.42 -4.65
C ILE A 143 -9.48 11.91 -4.96
N ILE A 144 -9.52 12.74 -3.93
CA ILE A 144 -9.65 14.21 -4.02
C ILE A 144 -8.30 14.84 -3.68
#